data_AF-A0A3A3Z363-F1
#
_entry.id   AF-A0A3A3Z363-F1
#
_cell.length_a   1.000
_cell.length_b   1.000
_cell.length_c   1.000
_cell.angle_alpha   90.00
_cell.angle_beta   90.00
_cell.angle_gamma   90.00
#
_symmetry.space_group_name_H-M   'P 1'
#
loop_
_entity.id
_entity.type
_entity.pdbx_description
1 polymer ?
#
loop_
_entity_poly.entity_id
_entity_poly.type
_entity_poly.pdbx_seq_one_letter_code
_entity_poly.pdbx_strand_id
1 'polypeptide(L)'
;MPTTPPRDGKGWRRALPGPWWGAAGVRTVPWSVPTERRASRRCDAAPPGPPPKQAGVGEGPGLLVARRPRRARSDGARRPAPVPGTSQHRSTVRRRPAVLAFQAAVLTTLVGGTTAFVTLDKTVTLSVDGQEREVRSFARTVEGVLDREGIEVGPHDVVSPAPGSDLKDGQRVSVRYGRLLTLTVDGEQKRLWTTADDVDEALDQLGVRAEGAFVSVSRDAAINREGLALQLRTSKRVNVLADGRERPFTTNRPTVAHVLRDAGVRLGEHDRVTPALGTAPVAGTTITVERVALRKVVERFELDAGTDRRETDELYEGETRVESEGRDGERVVVLRELLVDGEVRDRARLQDRVSAPVDRVVLVGTKERPAPEPEPEPASSGSGGSSGSDDDEGSSGSGGSGSSGGSDEDYTPPSSGGLDWAALAACESGGDPDIVSSNGLYHGLYQFSVSTWRSVGGSGLPSQASPAEQTMRAQMLYDAAGPGQWPVCGSRL
;
A
#
# COMPACT_ATOMS: atom_id res chain seq x y z
N MET A 1 33.49 20.01 76.07
CA MET A 1 34.08 18.72 75.65
C MET A 1 33.35 18.25 74.40
N PRO A 2 34.00 17.60 73.43
CA PRO A 2 34.99 18.11 72.47
C PRO A 2 34.39 18.20 71.02
N THR A 3 34.87 19.14 70.19
CA THR A 3 35.65 18.94 68.92
C THR A 3 34.88 18.95 67.57
N THR A 4 35.03 20.07 66.84
CA THR A 4 35.54 20.26 65.44
C THR A 4 34.81 19.62 64.21
N PRO A 5 35.03 20.09 62.94
CA PRO A 5 34.18 21.05 62.21
C PRO A 5 33.78 20.53 60.77
N PRO A 6 33.39 21.36 59.75
CA PRO A 6 32.60 20.91 58.59
C PRO A 6 33.41 20.46 57.36
N ARG A 7 32.73 19.76 56.44
CA ARG A 7 33.25 19.32 55.14
C ARG A 7 33.08 20.39 54.06
N ASP A 8 34.20 20.85 53.55
CA ASP A 8 34.33 21.62 52.30
C ASP A 8 34.06 20.75 51.07
N GLY A 9 33.43 21.35 50.06
CA GLY A 9 33.35 20.84 48.71
C GLY A 9 34.61 21.16 47.89
N LYS A 10 34.91 20.31 46.89
CA LYS A 10 35.61 20.68 45.65
C LYS A 10 35.61 19.53 44.63
N GLY A 11 35.09 19.84 43.43
CA GLY A 11 35.70 19.53 42.14
C GLY A 11 35.82 18.07 41.68
N TRP A 12 34.85 17.60 40.89
CA TRP A 12 35.07 16.48 39.97
C TRP A 12 35.53 16.99 38.61
N ARG A 13 36.82 16.83 38.32
CA ARG A 13 37.39 16.93 36.97
C ARG A 13 37.01 15.66 36.20
N ARG A 14 36.35 15.80 35.05
CA ARG A 14 36.23 14.71 34.06
C ARG A 14 37.54 14.65 33.27
N ALA A 15 38.21 13.51 33.37
CA ALA A 15 39.35 13.15 32.53
C ALA A 15 38.85 12.61 31.18
N LEU A 16 39.41 13.14 30.10
CA LEU A 16 39.48 12.48 28.80
C LEU A 16 40.52 11.35 28.88
N PRO A 17 40.36 10.29 28.07
CA PRO A 17 41.49 9.84 27.27
C PRO A 17 41.12 9.71 25.78
N GLY A 18 42.11 10.04 24.95
CA GLY A 18 42.03 10.15 23.50
C GLY A 18 42.06 8.82 22.72
N PRO A 19 42.32 8.91 21.40
CA PRO A 19 41.95 7.88 20.42
C PRO A 19 43.01 6.81 20.26
N TRP A 20 42.57 5.56 20.15
CA TRP A 20 43.41 4.42 19.80
C TRP A 20 43.40 4.20 18.28
N TRP A 21 44.55 4.36 17.65
CA TRP A 21 44.88 3.78 16.35
C TRP A 21 45.37 2.34 16.59
N GLY A 22 44.77 1.39 15.88
CA GLY A 22 45.18 -0.02 15.91
C GLY A 22 44.98 -0.63 14.52
N ALA A 23 46.07 -0.69 13.77
CA ALA A 23 46.15 -1.37 12.48
C ALA A 23 46.03 -2.89 12.65
N ALA A 24 45.19 -3.55 11.85
CA ALA A 24 45.28 -4.99 11.59
C ALA A 24 44.63 -5.37 10.24
N GLY A 25 45.47 -5.69 9.27
CA GLY A 25 45.30 -6.82 8.34
C GLY A 25 44.08 -6.87 7.43
N VAL A 26 44.16 -6.20 6.29
CA VAL A 26 43.34 -6.54 5.11
C VAL A 26 43.90 -7.82 4.49
N ARG A 27 43.18 -8.94 4.64
CA ARG A 27 43.30 -10.10 3.75
C ARG A 27 42.20 -9.98 2.68
N THR A 28 42.60 -9.52 1.50
CA THR A 28 41.79 -9.59 0.28
C THR A 28 41.59 -11.05 -0.11
N VAL A 29 40.35 -11.52 -0.07
CA VAL A 29 39.94 -12.78 -0.72
C VAL A 29 39.32 -12.39 -2.07
N PRO A 30 39.84 -12.86 -3.22
CA PRO A 30 39.25 -12.53 -4.51
C PRO A 30 37.96 -13.33 -4.71
N TRP A 31 36.83 -12.62 -4.76
CA TRP A 31 35.57 -13.22 -5.21
C TRP A 31 35.65 -13.42 -6.72
N SER A 32 35.82 -14.67 -7.13
CA SER A 32 35.76 -15.07 -8.53
C SER A 32 34.31 -15.11 -8.97
N VAL A 33 33.97 -14.35 -10.01
CA VAL A 33 32.67 -14.37 -10.67
C VAL A 33 32.58 -15.61 -11.56
N PRO A 34 31.59 -16.50 -11.41
CA PRO A 34 31.34 -17.52 -12.41
C PRO A 34 30.60 -16.88 -13.59
N THR A 35 31.31 -16.66 -14.70
CA THR A 35 30.69 -16.48 -16.01
C THR A 35 30.14 -17.82 -16.49
N GLU A 36 28.86 -18.08 -16.27
CA GLU A 36 28.19 -19.18 -16.96
C GLU A 36 27.85 -18.77 -18.39
N ARG A 37 28.42 -19.54 -19.32
CA ARG A 37 28.17 -19.49 -20.75
C ARG A 37 26.71 -19.80 -21.01
N ARG A 38 26.06 -18.87 -21.71
CA ARG A 38 24.78 -19.07 -22.39
C ARG A 38 24.95 -20.15 -23.47
N ALA A 39 24.60 -21.39 -23.14
CA ALA A 39 24.37 -22.44 -24.13
C ALA A 39 22.91 -22.39 -24.55
N SER A 40 22.62 -21.72 -25.67
CA SER A 40 21.34 -21.82 -26.36
C SER A 40 21.21 -23.22 -26.97
N ARG A 41 20.56 -24.14 -26.28
CA ARG A 41 19.97 -25.33 -26.91
C ARG A 41 18.51 -25.03 -27.23
N ARG A 42 18.22 -24.95 -28.53
CA ARG A 42 16.87 -25.07 -29.07
C ARG A 42 16.37 -26.47 -28.68
N CYS A 43 15.24 -26.53 -28.00
CA CYS A 43 14.42 -27.72 -27.95
C CYS A 43 13.27 -27.49 -28.94
N ASP A 44 13.36 -28.15 -30.09
CA ASP A 44 12.22 -28.30 -30.99
C ASP A 44 11.16 -29.16 -30.27
N ALA A 45 9.98 -28.57 -30.09
CA ALA A 45 8.82 -29.26 -29.54
C ALA A 45 8.25 -30.22 -30.61
N ALA A 46 8.26 -31.52 -30.32
CA ALA A 46 7.49 -32.50 -31.05
C ALA A 46 5.98 -32.38 -30.67
N PRO A 47 5.05 -32.58 -31.62
CA PRO A 47 3.61 -32.45 -31.34
C PRO A 47 3.06 -33.64 -30.53
N PRO A 48 2.00 -33.44 -29.73
CA PRO A 48 1.39 -34.50 -28.93
C PRO A 48 0.61 -35.50 -29.78
N GLY A 49 0.79 -36.79 -29.49
CA GLY A 49 0.01 -37.89 -30.09
C GLY A 49 -1.44 -37.96 -29.58
N PRO A 50 -2.33 -38.67 -30.30
CA PRO A 50 -3.77 -38.67 -30.02
C PRO A 50 -4.15 -39.54 -28.81
N PRO A 51 -5.31 -39.26 -28.16
CA PRO A 51 -5.72 -39.93 -26.92
C PRO A 51 -6.31 -41.34 -27.17
N PRO A 52 -6.23 -42.25 -26.18
CA PRO A 52 -6.88 -43.55 -26.25
C PRO A 52 -8.39 -43.46 -25.97
N LYS A 53 -9.16 -44.27 -26.72
CA LYS A 53 -10.62 -44.38 -26.63
C LYS A 53 -11.05 -45.11 -25.35
N GLN A 54 -12.02 -44.53 -24.65
CA GLN A 54 -12.77 -45.18 -23.57
C GLN A 54 -13.89 -46.05 -24.17
N ALA A 55 -14.08 -47.25 -23.61
CA ALA A 55 -15.28 -48.06 -23.77
C ALA A 55 -15.99 -48.07 -22.40
N GLY A 56 -17.25 -47.62 -22.41
CA GLY A 56 -18.02 -47.34 -21.21
C GLY A 56 -18.67 -48.56 -20.57
N VAL A 57 -19.01 -48.38 -19.30
CA VAL A 57 -20.02 -49.16 -18.58
C VAL A 57 -21.04 -48.14 -18.08
N GLY A 58 -22.30 -48.35 -18.43
CA GLY A 58 -23.43 -47.57 -17.96
C GLY A 58 -24.67 -48.46 -17.91
N GLU A 59 -25.21 -48.57 -16.70
CA GLU A 59 -26.36 -49.38 -16.28
C GLU A 59 -27.68 -49.01 -16.98
N GLY A 60 -28.62 -49.97 -17.01
CA GLY A 60 -30.04 -49.73 -17.29
C GLY A 60 -30.75 -49.09 -16.08
N PRO A 61 -32.02 -48.65 -16.22
CA PRO A 61 -33.11 -49.58 -15.88
C PRO A 61 -34.45 -49.37 -16.63
N GLY A 62 -35.37 -50.34 -16.48
CA GLY A 62 -36.75 -50.03 -16.04
C GLY A 62 -37.93 -50.18 -17.02
N LEU A 63 -38.62 -51.33 -16.89
CA LEU A 63 -40.10 -51.50 -16.79
C LEU A 63 -41.05 -51.12 -17.97
N LEU A 64 -41.79 -52.12 -18.51
CA LEU A 64 -43.25 -52.36 -18.30
C LEU A 64 -43.97 -53.15 -19.43
N VAL A 65 -44.99 -53.91 -18.99
CA VAL A 65 -46.23 -54.40 -19.65
C VAL A 65 -46.28 -55.81 -20.26
N ALA A 66 -47.34 -56.51 -19.84
CA ALA A 66 -47.77 -57.88 -20.10
C ALA A 66 -48.47 -58.10 -21.46
N ARG A 67 -48.54 -59.38 -21.91
CA ARG A 67 -49.77 -60.11 -22.32
C ARG A 67 -49.48 -61.55 -22.78
N ARG A 68 -50.41 -62.46 -22.48
CA ARG A 68 -50.43 -63.92 -22.77
C ARG A 68 -50.87 -64.23 -24.25
N PRO A 69 -51.29 -65.47 -24.62
CA PRO A 69 -50.53 -66.53 -25.30
C PRO A 69 -51.14 -66.92 -26.67
N ARG A 70 -50.58 -67.89 -27.42
CA ARG A 70 -51.38 -68.76 -28.33
C ARG A 70 -50.63 -70.03 -28.82
N ARG A 71 -51.41 -71.11 -28.87
CA ARG A 71 -51.14 -72.49 -29.32
C ARG A 71 -50.82 -72.61 -30.82
N ALA A 72 -50.20 -73.72 -31.23
CA ALA A 72 -50.81 -74.70 -32.15
C ALA A 72 -49.97 -75.99 -32.32
N ARG A 73 -50.70 -77.14 -32.33
CA ARG A 73 -50.60 -78.40 -33.13
C ARG A 73 -49.25 -79.14 -33.20
N SER A 74 -49.12 -80.43 -32.87
CA SER A 74 -49.83 -81.71 -33.10
C SER A 74 -49.01 -82.62 -34.02
N ASP A 75 -49.08 -83.92 -33.69
CA ASP A 75 -48.78 -85.10 -34.51
C ASP A 75 -47.37 -85.68 -34.50
N GLY A 76 -47.32 -86.96 -34.10
CA GLY A 76 -46.11 -87.79 -34.10
C GLY A 76 -46.26 -89.09 -33.30
N ALA A 77 -47.36 -89.81 -33.48
CA ALA A 77 -47.52 -91.16 -32.94
C ALA A 77 -46.65 -92.17 -33.72
N ARG A 78 -45.92 -93.04 -33.01
CA ARG A 78 -45.66 -94.45 -33.38
C ARG A 78 -45.08 -95.23 -32.19
N ARG A 79 -45.85 -96.22 -31.72
CA ARG A 79 -45.45 -97.38 -30.90
C ARG A 79 -45.15 -98.57 -31.85
N PRO A 80 -44.83 -99.79 -31.39
CA PRO A 80 -43.84 -100.27 -30.40
C PRO A 80 -43.05 -101.51 -30.93
N ALA A 81 -42.14 -102.09 -30.14
CA ALA A 81 -41.69 -103.48 -30.29
C ALA A 81 -41.25 -104.10 -28.94
N PRO A 82 -41.27 -105.44 -28.77
CA PRO A 82 -41.75 -106.11 -27.55
C PRO A 82 -40.67 -106.67 -26.60
N VAL A 83 -41.11 -106.96 -25.36
CA VAL A 83 -40.42 -107.75 -24.31
C VAL A 83 -40.36 -109.24 -24.72
N PRO A 84 -39.38 -110.05 -24.26
CA PRO A 84 -39.58 -110.78 -22.98
C PRO A 84 -38.31 -111.18 -22.19
N GLY A 85 -38.50 -111.44 -20.88
CA GLY A 85 -37.59 -112.18 -19.99
C GLY A 85 -36.48 -111.32 -19.35
N THR A 86 -36.15 -111.40 -18.06
CA THR A 86 -36.21 -112.51 -17.11
C THR A 86 -36.20 -112.01 -15.65
N SER A 87 -36.81 -112.81 -14.77
CA SER A 87 -36.56 -112.93 -13.31
C SER A 87 -36.64 -111.66 -12.45
N GLN A 88 -37.78 -111.50 -11.77
CA GLN A 88 -37.86 -110.73 -10.54
C GLN A 88 -37.07 -111.43 -9.43
N HIS A 89 -35.88 -110.91 -9.09
CA HIS A 89 -35.34 -111.06 -7.74
C HIS A 89 -35.82 -109.86 -6.91
N ARG A 90 -36.94 -110.04 -6.20
CA ARG A 90 -37.28 -109.18 -5.06
C ARG A 90 -36.25 -109.45 -3.96
N SER A 91 -35.12 -108.74 -3.99
CA SER A 91 -34.32 -108.55 -2.79
C SER A 91 -35.04 -107.50 -1.95
N THR A 92 -35.78 -107.96 -0.95
CA THR A 92 -36.13 -107.13 0.20
C THR A 92 -34.83 -106.74 0.90
N VAL A 93 -34.21 -105.64 0.45
CA VAL A 93 -33.13 -105.01 1.19
C VAL A 93 -33.77 -104.50 2.47
N ARG A 94 -33.62 -105.30 3.53
CA ARG A 94 -33.94 -104.96 4.91
C ARG A 94 -33.02 -103.79 5.27
N ARG A 95 -33.44 -102.56 4.92
CA ARG A 95 -32.75 -101.33 5.30
C ARG A 95 -32.68 -101.36 6.83
N ARG A 96 -31.50 -101.66 7.37
CA ARG A 96 -31.30 -101.71 8.82
C ARG A 96 -31.70 -100.33 9.35
N PRO A 97 -32.61 -100.21 10.33
CA PRO A 97 -33.06 -98.92 10.84
C PRO A 97 -31.88 -98.03 11.29
N ALA A 98 -30.77 -98.65 11.69
CA ALA A 98 -29.51 -97.96 12.00
C ALA A 98 -28.91 -97.16 10.83
N VAL A 99 -29.01 -97.61 9.58
CA VAL A 99 -28.44 -96.90 8.41
C VAL A 99 -29.30 -95.70 8.03
N LEU A 100 -30.63 -95.84 8.10
CA LEU A 100 -31.56 -94.72 7.89
C LEU A 100 -31.47 -93.69 9.03
N ALA A 101 -31.29 -94.14 10.28
CA ALA A 101 -31.07 -93.25 11.42
C ALA A 101 -29.74 -92.50 11.31
N PHE A 102 -28.67 -93.16 10.86
CA PHE A 102 -27.37 -92.51 10.65
C PHE A 102 -27.41 -91.51 9.48
N GLN A 103 -28.06 -91.85 8.36
CA GLN A 103 -28.24 -90.92 7.24
C GLN A 103 -29.14 -89.73 7.62
N ALA A 104 -30.19 -89.96 8.41
CA ALA A 104 -31.03 -88.89 8.94
C ALA A 104 -30.26 -87.99 9.92
N ALA A 105 -29.43 -88.56 10.79
CA ALA A 105 -28.57 -87.82 11.72
C ALA A 105 -27.49 -87.00 11.00
N VAL A 106 -26.88 -87.55 9.95
CA VAL A 106 -25.94 -86.83 9.08
C VAL A 106 -26.65 -85.71 8.33
N LEU A 107 -27.84 -85.96 7.78
CA LEU A 107 -28.63 -84.92 7.10
C LEU A 107 -29.10 -83.83 8.07
N THR A 108 -29.52 -84.14 9.30
CA THR A 108 -29.88 -83.11 10.28
C THR A 108 -28.67 -82.35 10.81
N THR A 109 -27.48 -82.95 10.89
CA THR A 109 -26.24 -82.20 11.18
C THR A 109 -25.76 -81.37 9.99
N LEU A 110 -25.94 -81.83 8.75
CA LEU A 110 -25.58 -81.07 7.54
C LEU A 110 -26.55 -79.90 7.31
N VAL A 111 -27.86 -80.14 7.45
CA VAL A 111 -28.89 -79.11 7.34
C VAL A 111 -28.84 -78.18 8.56
N GLY A 112 -28.76 -78.72 9.78
CA GLY A 112 -28.64 -77.93 11.00
C GLY A 112 -27.36 -77.10 11.05
N GLY A 113 -26.23 -77.67 10.64
CA GLY A 113 -24.94 -76.99 10.54
C GLY A 113 -24.92 -75.89 9.47
N THR A 114 -25.56 -76.11 8.31
CA THR A 114 -25.68 -75.08 7.27
C THR A 114 -26.63 -73.96 7.66
N THR A 115 -27.77 -74.24 8.31
CA THR A 115 -28.64 -73.18 8.86
C THR A 115 -27.98 -72.39 9.99
N ALA A 116 -27.22 -73.05 10.88
CA ALA A 116 -26.51 -72.36 11.96
C ALA A 116 -25.41 -71.44 11.42
N PHE A 117 -24.73 -71.84 10.33
CA PHE A 117 -23.70 -71.02 9.69
C PHE A 117 -24.26 -69.71 9.12
N VAL A 118 -25.46 -69.74 8.53
CA VAL A 118 -26.11 -68.54 7.99
C VAL A 118 -26.59 -67.59 9.11
N THR A 119 -26.97 -68.11 10.28
CA THR A 119 -27.40 -67.27 11.42
C THR A 119 -26.25 -66.58 12.16
N LEU A 120 -25.00 -67.00 11.93
CA LEU A 120 -23.82 -66.42 12.57
C LEU A 120 -23.13 -65.36 11.68
N ASP A 121 -23.42 -65.39 10.38
CA ASP A 121 -22.95 -64.40 9.40
C ASP A 121 -23.72 -63.09 9.64
N LYS A 122 -22.99 -62.03 9.98
CA LYS A 122 -23.57 -60.70 10.20
C LYS A 122 -23.26 -59.79 9.03
N THR A 123 -24.25 -59.05 8.57
CA THR A 123 -24.09 -57.95 7.62
C THR A 123 -23.86 -56.66 8.39
N VAL A 124 -22.76 -55.97 8.14
CA VAL A 124 -22.37 -54.76 8.88
C VAL A 124 -22.11 -53.64 7.87
N THR A 125 -22.65 -52.46 8.13
CA THR A 125 -22.33 -51.25 7.36
C THR A 125 -21.07 -50.63 7.96
N LEU A 126 -19.94 -50.78 7.27
CA LEU A 126 -18.67 -50.21 7.67
C LEU A 126 -18.46 -48.88 6.94
N SER A 127 -18.44 -47.78 7.70
CA SER A 127 -18.13 -46.43 7.20
C SER A 127 -16.71 -46.06 7.59
N VAL A 128 -15.82 -45.89 6.62
CA VAL A 128 -14.44 -45.45 6.86
C VAL A 128 -14.28 -44.06 6.28
N ASP A 129 -14.07 -43.07 7.14
CA ASP A 129 -14.02 -41.65 6.75
C ASP A 129 -15.22 -41.22 5.89
N GLY A 130 -16.42 -41.70 6.24
CA GLY A 130 -17.65 -41.40 5.51
C GLY A 130 -17.90 -42.27 4.27
N GLN A 131 -16.92 -43.04 3.80
CA GLN A 131 -17.12 -44.00 2.72
C GLN A 131 -17.77 -45.28 3.28
N GLU A 132 -19.03 -45.50 2.95
CA GLU A 132 -19.78 -46.67 3.41
C GLU A 132 -19.60 -47.88 2.48
N ARG A 133 -19.41 -49.06 3.08
CA ARG A 133 -19.48 -50.36 2.40
C ARG A 133 -20.12 -51.40 3.30
N GLU A 134 -20.80 -52.37 2.70
CA GLU A 134 -21.31 -53.53 3.44
C GLU A 134 -20.25 -54.63 3.51
N VAL A 135 -20.03 -55.16 4.70
CA VAL A 135 -19.11 -56.27 4.95
C VAL A 135 -19.86 -57.41 5.65
N ARG A 136 -19.48 -58.64 5.34
CA ARG A 136 -20.00 -59.84 6.00
C ARG A 136 -18.96 -60.40 6.95
N SER A 137 -19.35 -60.65 8.20
CA SER A 137 -18.41 -61.01 9.24
C SER A 137 -19.01 -61.93 10.31
N PHE A 138 -18.22 -62.91 10.73
CA PHE A 138 -18.50 -63.77 11.89
C PHE A 138 -17.94 -63.21 13.20
N ALA A 139 -17.32 -62.02 13.18
CA ALA A 139 -16.76 -61.42 14.37
C ALA A 139 -17.80 -61.24 15.48
N ARG A 140 -17.34 -61.34 16.72
CA ARG A 140 -18.14 -61.06 17.92
C ARG A 140 -18.08 -59.60 18.33
N THR A 141 -17.00 -58.90 17.99
CA THR A 141 -16.74 -57.52 18.39
C THR A 141 -16.47 -56.63 17.17
N VAL A 142 -16.56 -55.31 17.37
CA VAL A 142 -16.19 -54.31 16.36
C VAL A 142 -14.73 -54.47 15.93
N GLU A 143 -13.79 -54.59 16.89
CA GLU A 143 -12.36 -54.83 16.65
C GLU A 143 -12.14 -56.03 15.72
N GLY A 144 -12.85 -57.14 15.96
CA GLY A 144 -12.71 -58.34 15.12
C GLY A 144 -13.23 -58.18 13.68
N VAL A 145 -14.07 -57.18 13.40
CA VAL A 145 -14.42 -56.80 12.00
C VAL A 145 -13.29 -55.97 11.41
N LEU A 146 -12.80 -54.97 12.15
CA LEU A 146 -11.76 -54.06 11.69
C LEU A 146 -10.46 -54.82 11.33
N ASP A 147 -10.03 -55.75 12.18
CA ASP A 147 -8.83 -56.57 11.94
C ASP A 147 -8.93 -57.41 10.66
N ARG A 148 -10.11 -57.99 10.40
CA ARG A 148 -10.35 -58.82 9.20
C ARG A 148 -10.38 -57.99 7.92
N GLU A 149 -10.89 -56.76 8.03
CA GLU A 149 -10.92 -55.80 6.94
C GLU A 149 -9.58 -55.08 6.74
N GLY A 150 -8.57 -55.37 7.58
CA GLY A 150 -7.24 -54.76 7.53
C GLY A 150 -7.23 -53.29 7.97
N ILE A 151 -8.15 -52.91 8.85
CA ILE A 151 -8.31 -51.54 9.34
C ILE A 151 -7.60 -51.43 10.68
N GLU A 152 -6.35 -50.97 10.63
CA GLU A 152 -5.60 -50.61 11.84
C GLU A 152 -6.12 -49.27 12.37
N VAL A 153 -6.32 -49.18 13.69
CA VAL A 153 -6.78 -47.97 14.37
C VAL A 153 -5.71 -47.48 15.37
N GLY A 154 -5.36 -46.22 15.25
CA GLY A 154 -4.39 -45.53 16.10
C GLY A 154 -5.02 -44.82 17.30
N PRO A 155 -4.19 -44.20 18.16
CA PRO A 155 -4.63 -43.55 19.40
C PRO A 155 -5.46 -42.27 19.18
N HIS A 156 -5.49 -41.73 17.97
CA HIS A 156 -6.22 -40.52 17.61
C HIS A 156 -7.42 -40.80 16.70
N ASP A 157 -7.71 -42.07 16.43
CA ASP A 157 -8.84 -42.49 15.62
C ASP A 157 -10.08 -42.66 16.49
N VAL A 158 -11.25 -42.42 15.90
CA VAL A 158 -12.53 -42.60 16.55
C VAL A 158 -13.26 -43.76 15.89
N VAL A 159 -13.54 -44.79 16.69
CA VAL A 159 -14.35 -45.93 16.29
C VAL A 159 -15.65 -45.89 17.07
N SER A 160 -16.78 -45.92 16.35
CA SER A 160 -18.10 -46.00 16.93
C SER A 160 -18.92 -47.12 16.28
N PRO A 161 -19.46 -48.06 17.07
CA PRO A 161 -19.28 -48.23 18.51
C PRO A 161 -17.84 -48.62 18.90
N ALA A 162 -17.51 -48.58 20.20
CA ALA A 162 -16.13 -48.81 20.67
C ALA A 162 -15.58 -50.18 20.21
N PRO A 163 -14.25 -50.33 19.98
CA PRO A 163 -13.67 -51.56 19.41
C PRO A 163 -14.05 -52.86 20.17
N GLY A 164 -14.11 -52.81 21.50
CA GLY A 164 -14.48 -53.97 22.32
C GLY A 164 -15.98 -54.27 22.42
N SER A 165 -16.85 -53.48 21.77
CA SER A 165 -18.30 -53.67 21.84
C SER A 165 -18.79 -54.84 20.99
N ASP A 166 -19.86 -55.50 21.46
CA ASP A 166 -20.49 -56.62 20.76
C ASP A 166 -21.06 -56.18 19.41
N LEU A 167 -20.75 -56.97 18.38
CA LEU A 167 -21.19 -56.76 17.01
C LEU A 167 -22.55 -57.43 16.75
N LYS A 168 -23.49 -56.67 16.21
CA LYS A 168 -24.85 -57.10 15.85
C LYS A 168 -25.04 -57.14 14.34
N ASP A 169 -25.97 -57.97 13.90
CA ASP A 169 -26.40 -57.99 12.50
C ASP A 169 -27.10 -56.67 12.12
N GLY A 170 -26.81 -56.15 10.94
CA GLY A 170 -27.25 -54.85 10.45
C GLY A 170 -26.63 -53.63 11.13
N GLN A 171 -25.60 -53.81 11.98
CA GLN A 171 -25.00 -52.71 12.73
C GLN A 171 -24.16 -51.81 11.82
N ARG A 172 -24.20 -50.49 12.07
CA ARG A 172 -23.25 -49.54 11.50
C ARG A 172 -22.03 -49.41 12.40
N VAL A 173 -20.85 -49.59 11.81
CA VAL A 173 -19.54 -49.32 12.42
C VAL A 173 -18.90 -48.18 11.65
N SER A 174 -18.62 -47.06 12.32
CA SER A 174 -17.92 -45.92 11.73
C SER A 174 -16.51 -45.81 12.29
N VAL A 175 -15.54 -45.69 11.40
CA VAL A 175 -14.14 -45.40 11.70
C VAL A 175 -13.81 -44.04 11.11
N ARG A 176 -13.36 -43.12 11.94
CA ARG A 176 -12.83 -41.81 11.53
C ARG A 176 -11.37 -41.73 11.93
N TYR A 177 -10.49 -41.61 10.97
CA TYR A 177 -9.05 -41.54 11.24
C TYR A 177 -8.64 -40.18 11.78
N GLY A 178 -7.75 -40.19 12.76
CA GLY A 178 -7.08 -39.00 13.28
C GLY A 178 -6.05 -38.50 12.29
N ARG A 179 -6.13 -37.21 11.96
CA ARG A 179 -5.23 -36.52 11.04
C ARG A 179 -4.54 -35.37 11.76
N LEU A 180 -3.25 -35.22 11.53
CA LEU A 180 -2.46 -34.16 12.13
C LEU A 180 -2.64 -32.86 11.34
N LEU A 181 -3.30 -31.87 11.94
CA LEU A 181 -3.39 -30.52 11.42
C LEU A 181 -2.32 -29.63 12.05
N THR A 182 -1.46 -29.08 11.22
CA THR A 182 -0.48 -28.05 11.62
C THR A 182 -1.05 -26.68 11.28
N LEU A 183 -1.68 -26.04 12.26
CA LEU A 183 -2.34 -24.75 12.10
C LEU A 183 -1.41 -23.61 12.50
N THR A 184 -1.15 -22.67 11.60
CA THR A 184 -0.41 -21.43 11.87
C THR A 184 -1.36 -20.24 11.85
N VAL A 185 -1.72 -19.71 13.03
CA VAL A 185 -2.60 -18.54 13.15
C VAL A 185 -1.75 -17.30 13.42
N ASP A 186 -1.77 -16.33 12.50
CA ASP A 186 -1.05 -15.06 12.65
C ASP A 186 0.46 -15.20 12.96
N GLY A 187 1.06 -16.33 12.54
CA GLY A 187 2.47 -16.66 12.78
C GLY A 187 2.70 -17.64 13.93
N GLU A 188 1.71 -17.88 14.79
CA GLU A 188 1.80 -18.86 15.86
C GLU A 188 1.39 -20.26 15.38
N GLN A 189 2.31 -21.22 15.49
CA GLN A 189 2.09 -22.60 15.06
C GLN A 189 1.52 -23.47 16.18
N LYS A 190 0.49 -24.25 15.87
CA LYS A 190 -0.13 -25.25 16.75
C LYS A 190 -0.30 -26.56 15.98
N ARG A 191 -0.13 -27.68 16.68
CA ARG A 191 -0.35 -29.03 16.14
C ARG A 191 -1.56 -29.62 16.83
N LEU A 192 -2.55 -30.01 16.05
CA LEU A 192 -3.85 -30.48 16.53
C LEU A 192 -4.20 -31.77 15.80
N TRP A 193 -4.84 -32.71 16.49
CA TRP A 193 -5.43 -33.88 15.86
C TRP A 193 -6.91 -33.61 15.61
N THR A 194 -7.37 -33.93 14.41
CA THR A 194 -8.78 -33.82 14.01
C THR A 194 -9.20 -35.08 13.26
N THR A 195 -10.48 -35.44 13.37
CA THR A 195 -11.09 -36.51 12.58
C THR A 195 -11.78 -36.01 11.31
N ALA A 196 -11.78 -34.69 11.09
CA ALA A 196 -12.32 -34.07 9.89
C ALA A 196 -11.65 -34.58 8.62
N ASP A 197 -12.40 -34.69 7.54
CA ASP A 197 -11.90 -35.11 6.22
C ASP A 197 -11.52 -33.93 5.32
N ASP A 198 -12.04 -32.73 5.57
CA ASP A 198 -11.66 -31.49 4.88
C ASP A 198 -11.34 -30.32 5.84
N VAL A 199 -10.85 -29.22 5.26
CA VAL A 199 -10.45 -28.02 5.99
C VAL A 199 -11.64 -27.30 6.63
N ASP A 200 -12.81 -27.29 6.00
CA ASP A 200 -14.00 -26.60 6.50
C ASP A 200 -14.51 -27.26 7.78
N GLU A 201 -14.69 -28.60 7.75
CA GLU A 201 -15.08 -29.38 8.93
C GLU A 201 -14.02 -29.23 10.05
N ALA A 202 -12.73 -29.25 9.70
CA ALA A 202 -11.66 -29.07 10.69
C ALA A 202 -11.71 -27.69 11.37
N LEU A 203 -11.95 -26.61 10.61
CA LEU A 203 -12.07 -25.26 11.16
C LEU A 203 -13.31 -25.09 12.03
N ASP A 204 -14.42 -25.72 11.64
CA ASP A 204 -15.67 -25.76 12.40
C ASP A 204 -15.50 -26.48 13.74
N GLN A 205 -14.87 -27.67 13.74
CA GLN A 205 -14.55 -28.41 14.96
C GLN A 205 -13.66 -27.62 15.92
N LEU A 206 -12.76 -26.79 15.39
CA LEU A 206 -11.87 -25.93 16.17
C LEU A 206 -12.51 -24.61 16.61
N GLY A 207 -13.76 -24.34 16.20
CA GLY A 207 -14.48 -23.10 16.53
C GLY A 207 -13.85 -21.85 15.92
N VAL A 208 -13.08 -22.00 14.83
CA VAL A 208 -12.35 -20.90 14.21
C VAL A 208 -13.27 -20.19 13.21
N ARG A 209 -13.87 -19.08 13.63
CA ARG A 209 -14.63 -18.20 12.72
C ARG A 209 -13.66 -17.48 11.77
N ALA A 210 -13.40 -18.08 10.61
CA ALA A 210 -12.51 -17.56 9.58
C ALA A 210 -13.19 -16.57 8.61
N GLU A 211 -14.24 -15.87 9.04
CA GLU A 211 -14.92 -14.86 8.21
C GLU A 211 -13.97 -13.69 7.89
N GLY A 212 -13.69 -13.47 6.60
CA GLY A 212 -12.73 -12.46 6.14
C GLY A 212 -11.25 -12.79 6.44
N ALA A 213 -10.97 -13.94 7.05
CA ALA A 213 -9.60 -14.40 7.27
C ALA A 213 -9.00 -14.98 5.97
N PHE A 214 -7.70 -14.82 5.81
CA PHE A 214 -6.98 -15.51 4.74
C PHE A 214 -6.67 -16.94 5.19
N VAL A 215 -6.95 -17.91 4.32
CA VAL A 215 -6.61 -19.32 4.50
C VAL A 215 -5.68 -19.73 3.36
N SER A 216 -4.56 -20.39 3.65
CA SER A 216 -3.56 -20.77 2.63
C SER A 216 -4.00 -21.90 1.71
N VAL A 217 -4.99 -22.68 2.12
CA VAL A 217 -5.54 -23.82 1.39
C VAL A 217 -7.04 -23.62 1.23
N SER A 218 -7.63 -24.22 0.20
CA SER A 218 -9.08 -24.21 0.02
C SER A 218 -9.81 -24.88 1.19
N ARG A 219 -11.03 -24.43 1.49
CA ARG A 219 -11.85 -24.99 2.57
C ARG A 219 -12.35 -26.41 2.27
N ASP A 220 -12.60 -26.69 1.00
CA ASP A 220 -12.95 -28.01 0.47
C ASP A 220 -11.73 -28.93 0.24
N ALA A 221 -10.52 -28.49 0.61
CA ALA A 221 -9.35 -29.32 0.45
C ALA A 221 -9.35 -30.48 1.45
N ALA A 222 -9.17 -31.69 0.92
CA ALA A 222 -9.08 -32.89 1.74
C ALA A 222 -7.85 -32.86 2.66
N ILE A 223 -8.04 -33.30 3.90
CA ILE A 223 -6.97 -33.56 4.85
C ILE A 223 -6.60 -35.05 4.71
N ASN A 224 -5.39 -35.31 4.23
CA ASN A 224 -4.90 -36.68 4.07
C ASN A 224 -4.34 -37.22 5.41
N ARG A 225 -4.06 -38.53 5.46
CA ARG A 225 -3.47 -39.17 6.65
C ARG A 225 -2.06 -38.68 7.01
N GLU A 226 -1.34 -38.12 6.04
CA GLU A 226 -0.04 -37.48 6.27
C GLU A 226 -0.16 -36.16 7.07
N GLY A 227 -1.39 -35.66 7.22
CA GLY A 227 -1.68 -34.36 7.83
C GLY A 227 -1.73 -33.23 6.82
N LEU A 228 -2.00 -32.03 7.31
CA LEU A 228 -2.09 -30.82 6.49
C LEU A 228 -1.46 -29.64 7.25
N ALA A 229 -0.74 -28.79 6.54
CA ALA A 229 -0.28 -27.50 7.06
C ALA A 229 -1.22 -26.39 6.57
N LEU A 230 -1.82 -25.67 7.52
CA LEU A 230 -2.81 -24.64 7.26
C LEU A 230 -2.36 -23.32 7.87
N GLN A 231 -2.19 -22.28 7.05
CA GLN A 231 -1.93 -20.93 7.53
C GLN A 231 -3.22 -20.12 7.50
N LEU A 232 -3.54 -19.52 8.64
CA LEU A 232 -4.66 -18.62 8.86
C LEU A 232 -4.11 -17.23 9.23
N ARG A 233 -4.57 -16.19 8.53
CA ARG A 233 -4.34 -14.80 8.96
C ARG A 233 -5.67 -14.17 9.28
N THR A 234 -5.85 -13.79 10.54
CA THR A 234 -7.11 -13.20 10.99
C THR A 234 -7.31 -11.81 10.37
N SER A 235 -8.57 -11.43 10.20
CA SER A 235 -8.92 -10.07 9.78
C SER A 235 -8.69 -9.10 10.94
N LYS A 236 -7.92 -8.04 10.70
CA LYS A 236 -7.52 -7.05 11.71
C LYS A 236 -7.97 -5.67 11.26
N ARG A 237 -8.46 -4.86 12.19
CA ARG A 237 -8.72 -3.44 11.95
C ARG A 237 -7.48 -2.64 12.32
N VAL A 238 -7.01 -1.80 11.43
CA VAL A 238 -5.91 -0.84 11.63
C VAL A 238 -6.38 0.53 11.17
N ASN A 239 -5.64 1.58 11.52
CA ASN A 239 -5.83 2.90 10.92
C ASN A 239 -4.66 3.21 9.99
N VAL A 240 -4.93 3.94 8.91
CA VAL A 240 -3.90 4.46 8.00
C VAL A 240 -3.96 5.96 8.05
N LEU A 241 -2.91 6.59 8.58
CA LEU A 241 -2.69 8.03 8.60
C LEU A 241 -1.69 8.39 7.50
N ALA A 242 -2.17 9.03 6.44
CA ALA A 242 -1.36 9.52 5.34
C ALA A 242 -1.92 10.84 4.82
N ASP A 243 -1.05 11.77 4.43
CA ASP A 243 -1.44 13.06 3.84
C ASP A 243 -2.42 13.85 4.75
N GLY A 244 -2.17 13.80 6.06
CA GLY A 244 -3.01 14.46 7.08
C GLY A 244 -4.38 13.83 7.31
N ARG A 245 -4.68 12.66 6.71
CA ARG A 245 -5.98 11.98 6.82
C ARG A 245 -5.82 10.60 7.44
N GLU A 246 -6.49 10.36 8.56
CA GLU A 246 -6.61 9.04 9.17
C GLU A 246 -7.86 8.32 8.67
N ARG A 247 -7.70 7.07 8.21
CA ARG A 247 -8.82 6.25 7.74
C ARG A 247 -8.75 4.85 8.35
N PRO A 248 -9.86 4.30 8.86
CA PRO A 248 -9.90 2.92 9.31
C PRO A 248 -9.79 1.97 8.11
N PHE A 249 -9.08 0.86 8.30
CA PHE A 249 -8.85 -0.14 7.28
C PHE A 249 -8.88 -1.55 7.88
N THR A 250 -9.60 -2.47 7.23
CA THR A 250 -9.65 -3.88 7.64
C THR A 250 -8.76 -4.70 6.71
N THR A 251 -7.87 -5.52 7.26
CA THR A 251 -6.87 -6.24 6.47
C THR A 251 -6.51 -7.59 7.08
N ASN A 252 -6.20 -8.56 6.23
CA ASN A 252 -5.61 -9.86 6.56
C ASN A 252 -4.24 -10.04 5.87
N ARG A 253 -3.64 -8.93 5.43
CA ARG A 253 -2.37 -8.92 4.71
C ARG A 253 -1.19 -9.19 5.65
N PRO A 254 -0.11 -9.77 5.13
CA PRO A 254 1.02 -10.19 5.97
C PRO A 254 1.89 -9.02 6.47
N THR A 255 1.92 -7.87 5.79
CA THR A 255 2.80 -6.76 6.17
C THR A 255 2.15 -5.39 5.96
N VAL A 256 2.64 -4.37 6.69
CA VAL A 256 2.26 -2.95 6.54
C VAL A 256 2.35 -2.47 5.08
N ALA A 257 3.38 -2.88 4.33
CA ALA A 257 3.53 -2.52 2.91
C ALA A 257 2.32 -2.96 2.06
N HIS A 258 1.77 -4.15 2.32
CA HIS A 258 0.59 -4.64 1.60
C HIS A 258 -0.67 -3.86 2.00
N VAL A 259 -0.79 -3.50 3.28
CA VAL A 259 -1.91 -2.67 3.77
C VAL A 259 -1.93 -1.32 3.08
N LEU A 260 -0.78 -0.64 3.01
CA LEU A 260 -0.68 0.66 2.35
C LEU A 260 -1.00 0.58 0.84
N ARG A 261 -0.54 -0.48 0.17
CA ARG A 261 -0.87 -0.73 -1.24
C ARG A 261 -2.37 -0.89 -1.45
N ASP A 262 -3.04 -1.72 -0.64
CA ASP A 262 -4.49 -1.92 -0.74
C ASP A 262 -5.27 -0.66 -0.36
N ALA A 263 -4.74 0.16 0.57
CA ALA A 263 -5.30 1.46 0.94
C ALA A 263 -5.08 2.56 -0.12
N GLY A 264 -4.41 2.23 -1.23
CA GLY A 264 -4.12 3.15 -2.34
C GLY A 264 -3.01 4.17 -2.03
N VAL A 265 -2.23 3.97 -0.96
CA VAL A 265 -1.14 4.85 -0.58
C VAL A 265 0.13 4.46 -1.33
N ARG A 266 0.58 5.35 -2.23
CA ARG A 266 1.87 5.21 -2.93
C ARG A 266 2.94 5.94 -2.12
N LEU A 267 4.06 5.28 -1.88
CA LEU A 267 5.20 5.84 -1.14
C LEU A 267 6.19 6.49 -2.10
N GLY A 268 6.69 7.66 -1.73
CA GLY A 268 7.84 8.31 -2.34
C GLY A 268 9.16 7.66 -1.91
N GLU A 269 10.26 8.06 -2.55
CA GLU A 269 11.60 7.51 -2.31
C GLU A 269 12.08 7.70 -0.86
N HIS A 270 11.71 8.81 -0.24
CA HIS A 270 12.19 9.19 1.09
C HIS A 270 11.13 9.06 2.19
N ASP A 271 9.89 8.71 1.83
CA ASP A 271 8.79 8.59 2.77
C ASP A 271 9.12 7.59 3.88
N ARG A 272 8.67 7.92 5.09
CA ARG A 272 8.86 7.08 6.27
C ARG A 272 7.53 6.50 6.71
N VAL A 273 7.57 5.23 7.09
CA VAL A 273 6.37 4.50 7.54
C VAL A 273 6.61 3.89 8.90
N THR A 274 5.69 4.16 9.82
CA THR A 274 5.68 3.58 11.16
C THR A 274 4.34 2.89 11.42
N PRO A 275 4.30 1.60 11.76
CA PRO A 275 5.42 0.65 11.85
C PRO A 275 6.10 0.38 10.50
N ALA A 276 7.28 -0.25 10.53
CA ALA A 276 8.07 -0.52 9.33
C ALA A 276 7.30 -1.38 8.29
N LEU A 277 7.64 -1.22 7.01
CA LEU A 277 6.97 -1.86 5.87
C LEU A 277 6.89 -3.40 5.95
N GLY A 278 7.88 -4.04 6.56
CA GLY A 278 7.94 -5.49 6.74
C GLY A 278 7.20 -6.02 7.98
N THR A 279 6.74 -5.12 8.86
CA THR A 279 6.08 -5.50 10.12
C THR A 279 4.68 -6.03 9.85
N ALA A 280 4.28 -7.07 10.60
CA ALA A 280 2.93 -7.61 10.53
C ALA A 280 1.90 -6.62 11.13
N PRO A 281 0.73 -6.42 10.49
CA PRO A 281 -0.30 -5.54 11.05
C PRO A 281 -0.84 -6.10 12.38
N VAL A 282 -0.98 -5.20 13.37
CA VAL A 282 -1.55 -5.50 14.69
C VAL A 282 -2.88 -4.75 14.82
N ALA A 283 -3.90 -5.42 15.37
CA ALA A 283 -5.22 -4.84 15.52
C ALA A 283 -5.18 -3.55 16.38
N GLY A 284 -5.91 -2.53 15.95
CA GLY A 284 -5.99 -1.21 16.59
C GLY A 284 -4.79 -0.29 16.35
N THR A 285 -3.75 -0.74 15.66
CA THR A 285 -2.54 0.08 15.40
C THR A 285 -2.80 1.10 14.30
N THR A 286 -2.25 2.31 14.45
CA THR A 286 -2.19 3.32 13.39
C THR A 286 -0.88 3.17 12.61
N ILE A 287 -1.00 3.02 11.29
CA ILE A 287 0.08 3.05 10.32
C ILE A 287 0.21 4.48 9.83
N THR A 288 1.29 5.15 10.21
CA THR A 288 1.59 6.53 9.83
C THR A 288 2.56 6.57 8.67
N VAL A 289 2.24 7.40 7.66
CA VAL A 289 3.10 7.71 6.53
C VAL A 289 3.50 9.19 6.62
N GLU A 290 4.77 9.43 6.87
CA GLU A 290 5.38 10.76 6.85
C GLU A 290 5.93 11.04 5.45
N ARG A 291 5.47 12.13 4.82
CA ARG A 291 5.96 12.53 3.50
C ARG A 291 7.26 13.27 3.63
N VAL A 292 8.35 12.71 3.11
CA VAL A 292 9.68 13.31 3.23
C VAL A 292 10.17 13.76 1.86
N ALA A 293 10.59 15.03 1.75
CA ALA A 293 11.14 15.58 0.52
C ALA A 293 12.40 16.40 0.79
N LEU A 294 13.29 16.44 -0.20
CA LEU A 294 14.46 17.32 -0.20
C LEU A 294 14.25 18.40 -1.25
N ARG A 295 14.26 19.67 -0.83
CA ARG A 295 14.12 20.83 -1.73
C ARG A 295 15.43 21.60 -1.77
N LYS A 296 15.86 22.03 -2.95
CA LYS A 296 17.00 22.93 -3.11
C LYS A 296 16.48 24.36 -3.26
N VAL A 297 16.94 25.27 -2.40
CA VAL A 297 16.55 26.68 -2.41
C VAL A 297 17.79 27.51 -2.71
N VAL A 298 17.63 28.57 -3.51
CA VAL A 298 18.70 29.53 -3.82
C VAL A 298 18.26 30.88 -3.31
N GLU A 299 18.99 31.41 -2.34
CA GLU A 299 18.81 32.75 -1.79
C GLU A 299 19.89 33.67 -2.36
N ARG A 300 19.48 34.85 -2.82
CA ARG A 300 20.37 35.88 -3.38
C ARG A 300 20.28 37.12 -2.51
N PHE A 301 21.43 37.69 -2.20
CA PHE A 301 21.58 38.90 -1.42
C PHE A 301 22.44 39.87 -2.21
N GLU A 302 21.95 41.08 -2.41
CA GLU A 302 22.71 42.17 -3.04
C GLU A 302 23.71 42.74 -2.03
N LEU A 303 24.90 43.12 -2.52
CA LEU A 303 25.94 43.73 -1.72
C LEU A 303 26.30 45.08 -2.33
N ASP A 304 25.77 46.16 -1.77
CA ASP A 304 25.93 47.50 -2.32
C ASP A 304 27.41 47.91 -2.41
N ALA A 305 27.78 48.54 -3.52
CA ALA A 305 29.09 49.15 -3.70
C ALA A 305 29.25 50.46 -2.91
N GLY A 306 30.42 50.65 -2.31
CA GLY A 306 30.80 51.89 -1.66
C GLY A 306 31.24 52.98 -2.64
N THR A 307 31.67 54.11 -2.10
CA THR A 307 32.34 55.17 -2.87
C THR A 307 33.70 55.47 -2.26
N ASP A 308 34.77 55.27 -3.03
CA ASP A 308 36.15 55.61 -2.71
C ASP A 308 36.47 57.00 -3.29
N ARG A 309 36.88 57.94 -2.43
CA ARG A 309 37.25 59.31 -2.84
C ARG A 309 38.75 59.46 -2.84
N ARG A 310 39.33 59.84 -3.98
CA ARG A 310 40.78 60.00 -4.14
C ARG A 310 41.13 61.42 -4.55
N GLU A 311 42.13 62.00 -3.91
CA GLU A 311 42.60 63.35 -4.19
C GLU A 311 43.49 63.38 -5.45
N THR A 312 43.37 64.43 -6.27
CA THR A 312 44.21 64.63 -7.48
C THR A 312 44.47 66.11 -7.76
N ASP A 313 45.68 66.43 -8.21
CA ASP A 313 46.10 67.76 -8.66
C ASP A 313 45.76 68.02 -10.15
N GLU A 314 45.12 67.05 -10.84
CA GLU A 314 44.61 67.22 -12.21
C GLU A 314 43.31 68.04 -12.26
N LEU A 315 42.62 68.15 -11.13
CA LEU A 315 41.33 68.83 -10.96
C LEU A 315 41.49 70.02 -10.03
N TYR A 316 40.73 71.09 -10.29
CA TYR A 316 40.71 72.23 -9.38
C TYR A 316 39.97 71.92 -8.08
N GLU A 317 40.36 72.58 -7.00
CA GLU A 317 39.60 72.52 -5.74
C GLU A 317 38.12 72.83 -5.98
N GLY A 318 37.26 71.97 -5.42
CA GLY A 318 35.80 71.99 -5.61
C GLY A 318 35.29 71.22 -6.83
N GLU A 319 36.16 70.74 -7.73
CA GLU A 319 35.77 69.86 -8.84
C GLU A 319 35.84 68.39 -8.43
N THR A 320 34.90 67.60 -8.95
CA THR A 320 34.91 66.14 -8.80
C THR A 320 34.70 65.48 -10.15
N ARG A 321 35.31 64.30 -10.35
CA ARG A 321 35.13 63.48 -11.54
C ARG A 321 35.05 62.00 -11.16
N VAL A 322 34.08 61.28 -11.68
CA VAL A 322 34.02 59.82 -11.54
C VAL A 322 35.10 59.20 -12.43
N GLU A 323 36.03 58.46 -11.83
CA GLU A 323 37.03 57.67 -12.55
C GLU A 323 36.48 56.29 -12.90
N SER A 324 35.70 55.68 -12.00
CA SER A 324 35.08 54.38 -12.19
C SER A 324 33.72 54.34 -11.50
N GLU A 325 32.68 53.85 -12.18
CA GLU A 325 31.32 53.79 -11.64
C GLU A 325 31.13 52.78 -10.50
N GLY A 326 32.08 51.84 -10.32
CA GLY A 326 31.89 50.71 -9.42
C GLY A 326 30.86 49.71 -9.95
N ARG A 327 30.56 48.68 -9.16
CA ARG A 327 29.51 47.67 -9.44
C ARG A 327 29.17 46.91 -8.18
N ASP A 328 27.88 46.72 -7.93
CA ASP A 328 27.40 45.97 -6.77
C ASP A 328 27.88 44.52 -6.82
N GLY A 329 28.07 43.96 -5.63
CA GLY A 329 28.35 42.56 -5.41
C GLY A 329 27.07 41.74 -5.27
N GLU A 330 27.24 40.42 -5.23
CA GLU A 330 26.14 39.49 -5.00
C GLU A 330 26.63 38.36 -4.10
N ARG A 331 25.82 37.98 -3.12
CA ARG A 331 25.99 36.73 -2.38
C ARG A 331 24.89 35.75 -2.75
N VAL A 332 25.28 34.58 -3.23
CA VAL A 332 24.37 33.49 -3.60
C VAL A 332 24.57 32.34 -2.62
N VAL A 333 23.53 32.06 -1.82
CA VAL A 333 23.51 30.95 -0.86
C VAL A 333 22.59 29.86 -1.39
N VAL A 334 23.12 28.65 -1.54
CA VAL A 334 22.36 27.48 -1.96
C VAL A 334 22.12 26.60 -0.75
N LEU A 335 20.85 26.37 -0.43
CA LEU A 335 20.39 25.58 0.71
C LEU A 335 19.72 24.29 0.22
N ARG A 336 19.81 23.25 1.04
CA ARG A 336 18.98 22.05 0.96
C ARG A 336 18.05 22.04 2.17
N GLU A 337 16.76 22.03 1.92
CA GLU A 337 15.73 21.90 2.95
C GLU A 337 15.22 20.45 3.01
N LEU A 338 15.04 19.94 4.22
CA LEU A 338 14.31 18.70 4.50
C LEU A 338 12.88 19.08 4.87
N LEU A 339 11.92 18.60 4.08
CA LEU A 339 10.50 18.78 4.34
C LEU A 339 9.92 17.49 4.90
N VAL A 340 9.13 17.60 5.97
CA VAL A 340 8.29 16.51 6.50
C VAL A 340 6.86 17.00 6.52
N ASP A 341 5.98 16.31 5.81
CA ASP A 341 4.56 16.68 5.61
C ASP A 341 4.38 18.11 5.06
N GLY A 342 5.32 18.56 4.24
CA GLY A 342 5.31 19.90 3.63
C GLY A 342 5.96 20.99 4.48
N GLU A 343 6.30 20.71 5.74
CA GLU A 343 6.94 21.66 6.65
C GLU A 343 8.46 21.52 6.62
N VAL A 344 9.19 22.64 6.61
CA VAL A 344 10.65 22.63 6.71
C VAL A 344 11.07 22.17 8.10
N ARG A 345 11.73 21.02 8.20
CA ARG A 345 12.27 20.48 9.45
C ARG A 345 13.77 20.71 9.62
N ASP A 346 14.51 20.82 8.52
CA ASP A 346 15.95 21.10 8.55
C ASP A 346 16.40 21.90 7.32
N ARG A 347 17.48 22.67 7.46
CA ARG A 347 18.11 23.46 6.39
C ARG A 347 19.63 23.29 6.46
N ALA A 348 20.24 22.80 5.39
CA ALA A 348 21.67 22.64 5.26
C ALA A 348 22.23 23.48 4.11
N ARG A 349 23.22 24.34 4.38
CA ARG A 349 23.91 25.10 3.34
C ARG A 349 24.80 24.18 2.50
N LEU A 350 24.53 24.15 1.20
CA LEU A 350 25.32 23.40 0.23
C LEU A 350 26.46 24.24 -0.36
N GLN A 351 26.19 25.53 -0.59
CA GLN A 351 27.14 26.45 -1.20
C GLN A 351 26.89 27.88 -0.75
N ASP A 352 27.96 28.66 -0.68
CA ASP A 352 27.97 30.09 -0.39
C ASP A 352 28.98 30.73 -1.35
N ARG A 353 28.51 31.57 -2.28
CA ARG A 353 29.36 32.29 -3.22
C ARG A 353 29.19 33.77 -2.99
N VAL A 354 30.30 34.49 -2.93
CA VAL A 354 30.32 35.94 -2.79
C VAL A 354 31.09 36.52 -3.97
N SER A 355 30.43 37.38 -4.73
CA SER A 355 31.05 38.33 -5.64
C SER A 355 31.18 39.65 -4.89
N ALA A 356 32.40 40.09 -4.62
CA ALA A 356 32.63 41.34 -3.90
C ALA A 356 32.15 42.55 -4.74
N PRO A 357 31.52 43.56 -4.11
CA PRO A 357 31.28 44.83 -4.78
C PRO A 357 32.60 45.50 -5.15
N VAL A 358 32.55 46.34 -6.18
CA VAL A 358 33.63 47.23 -6.56
C VAL A 358 33.16 48.65 -6.31
N ASP A 359 33.86 49.37 -5.45
CA ASP A 359 33.48 50.74 -5.10
C ASP A 359 33.57 51.69 -6.31
N ARG A 360 32.67 52.67 -6.34
CA ARG A 360 32.76 53.82 -7.24
C ARG A 360 33.96 54.67 -6.86
N VAL A 361 34.82 55.01 -7.80
CA VAL A 361 35.98 55.88 -7.55
C VAL A 361 35.66 57.30 -8.02
N VAL A 362 35.70 58.26 -7.10
CA VAL A 362 35.49 59.69 -7.38
C VAL A 362 36.77 60.45 -7.07
N LEU A 363 37.35 61.07 -8.10
CA LEU A 363 38.47 61.97 -7.95
C LEU A 363 37.99 63.33 -7.43
N VAL A 364 38.71 63.89 -6.46
CA VAL A 364 38.46 65.19 -5.84
C VAL A 364 39.66 66.09 -6.10
N GLY A 365 39.44 67.27 -6.68
CA GLY A 365 40.51 68.19 -7.04
C GLY A 365 41.18 68.87 -5.85
N THR A 366 42.50 68.96 -5.90
CA THR A 366 43.37 69.66 -4.93
C THR A 366 44.19 70.78 -5.57
N LYS A 367 44.03 71.04 -6.88
CA LYS A 367 44.74 72.12 -7.56
C LYS A 367 44.09 73.46 -7.24
N GLU A 368 44.85 74.37 -6.64
CA GLU A 368 44.39 75.74 -6.43
C GLU A 368 44.05 76.41 -7.78
N ARG A 369 42.92 77.12 -7.83
CA ARG A 369 42.58 77.92 -9.01
C ARG A 369 43.49 79.14 -9.06
N PRO A 370 43.98 79.54 -10.25
CA PRO A 370 44.70 80.81 -10.39
C PRO A 370 43.83 81.95 -9.86
N ALA A 371 44.42 82.85 -9.09
CA ALA A 371 43.74 84.04 -8.61
C ALA A 371 43.15 84.81 -9.81
N PRO A 372 41.90 85.31 -9.73
CA PRO A 372 41.30 86.07 -10.81
C PRO A 372 42.20 87.25 -11.17
N GLU A 373 42.55 87.37 -12.45
CA GLU A 373 43.24 88.54 -12.98
C GLU A 373 42.35 89.78 -12.74
N PRO A 374 42.87 90.90 -12.22
CA PRO A 374 42.05 92.03 -11.78
C PRO A 374 41.21 92.57 -12.94
N GLU A 375 39.90 92.61 -12.72
CA GLU A 375 38.93 93.21 -13.64
C GLU A 375 39.26 94.71 -13.82
N PRO A 376 39.33 95.23 -15.06
CA PRO A 376 39.59 96.66 -15.29
C PRO A 376 38.40 97.51 -14.81
N GLU A 377 38.72 98.59 -14.08
CA GLU A 377 37.75 99.54 -13.54
C GLU A 377 36.85 100.20 -14.61
N PRO A 378 35.59 100.54 -14.28
CA PRO A 378 34.59 101.00 -15.23
C PRO A 378 34.76 102.48 -15.60
N ALA A 379 34.60 102.80 -16.89
CA ALA A 379 34.42 104.17 -17.37
C ALA A 379 32.98 104.41 -17.86
N SER A 380 32.45 105.54 -17.38
CA SER A 380 31.07 105.99 -17.36
C SER A 380 30.56 106.59 -18.68
N SER A 381 29.25 106.47 -18.93
CA SER A 381 28.29 107.49 -19.46
C SER A 381 27.17 106.79 -20.26
N GLY A 382 25.88 107.08 -20.10
CA GLY A 382 25.16 108.03 -19.28
C GLY A 382 23.64 107.97 -19.53
N SER A 383 22.92 108.71 -18.69
CA SER A 383 21.64 109.41 -18.89
C SER A 383 20.33 108.66 -19.18
N GLY A 384 19.38 108.86 -18.25
CA GLY A 384 17.91 108.92 -18.47
C GLY A 384 17.22 107.56 -18.62
N GLY A 385 16.07 107.26 -18.04
CA GLY A 385 15.01 108.04 -17.43
C GLY A 385 13.78 107.11 -17.36
N SER A 386 13.00 107.23 -16.30
CA SER A 386 12.01 106.27 -15.81
C SER A 386 10.83 105.92 -16.74
N SER A 387 10.22 104.78 -16.37
CA SER A 387 8.78 104.47 -16.27
C SER A 387 7.97 104.19 -17.53
N GLY A 388 7.28 103.04 -17.50
CA GLY A 388 6.17 102.71 -18.40
C GLY A 388 5.80 101.24 -18.28
N SER A 389 4.75 100.97 -17.51
CA SER A 389 4.07 99.69 -17.37
C SER A 389 3.24 99.34 -18.61
N ASP A 390 2.80 98.09 -18.62
CA ASP A 390 1.56 97.55 -19.20
C ASP A 390 1.61 96.90 -20.59
N ASP A 391 0.96 95.72 -20.58
CA ASP A 391 0.20 95.06 -21.65
C ASP A 391 0.96 94.47 -22.85
N ASP A 392 0.48 93.44 -23.54
CA ASP A 392 -0.36 92.26 -23.30
C ASP A 392 -0.42 91.57 -24.67
N GLU A 393 -0.76 90.27 -24.70
CA GLU A 393 -1.25 89.51 -25.87
C GLU A 393 -0.33 89.37 -27.11
N GLY A 394 -0.21 88.23 -27.77
CA GLY A 394 -1.06 87.06 -27.93
C GLY A 394 -0.57 86.37 -29.21
N SER A 395 -1.13 85.31 -29.76
CA SER A 395 -2.21 84.41 -29.40
C SER A 395 -2.25 83.36 -30.51
N SER A 396 -2.88 82.24 -30.20
CA SER A 396 -3.67 81.40 -31.11
C SER A 396 -3.00 80.29 -31.92
N GLY A 397 -3.54 79.10 -31.66
CA GLY A 397 -3.39 77.86 -32.41
C GLY A 397 -4.21 76.75 -31.76
N SER A 398 -5.51 76.98 -31.54
CA SER A 398 -6.47 75.98 -31.04
C SER A 398 -7.07 75.12 -32.15
N GLY A 399 -7.33 73.85 -31.83
CA GLY A 399 -8.30 72.97 -32.48
C GLY A 399 -7.66 71.66 -32.99
N GLY A 400 -8.06 70.45 -32.58
CA GLY A 400 -9.12 70.04 -31.67
C GLY A 400 -9.16 68.51 -31.51
N SER A 401 -9.88 68.08 -30.47
CA SER A 401 -10.55 66.79 -30.22
C SER A 401 -9.97 65.47 -30.77
N GLY A 402 -9.65 64.58 -29.82
CA GLY A 402 -9.51 63.14 -30.04
C GLY A 402 -9.29 62.37 -28.74
N SER A 403 -10.37 62.12 -28.02
CA SER A 403 -10.67 60.99 -27.11
C SER A 403 -9.55 60.17 -26.41
N SER A 404 -9.77 59.99 -25.10
CA SER A 404 -9.51 58.79 -24.28
C SER A 404 -8.13 58.58 -23.65
N GLY A 405 -8.13 58.37 -22.33
CA GLY A 405 -7.03 57.77 -21.56
C GLY A 405 -6.71 58.53 -20.28
N GLY A 406 -7.52 58.35 -19.24
CA GLY A 406 -7.19 58.81 -17.88
C GLY A 406 -6.00 58.01 -17.35
N SER A 407 -4.98 58.73 -16.90
CA SER A 407 -3.71 58.19 -16.41
C SER A 407 -3.78 57.88 -14.91
N ASP A 408 -3.28 56.70 -14.60
CA ASP A 408 -3.32 55.97 -13.35
C ASP A 408 -2.66 56.70 -12.18
N GLU A 409 -3.43 56.78 -11.10
CA GLU A 409 -2.97 57.13 -9.77
C GLU A 409 -2.32 55.89 -9.13
N ASP A 410 -1.16 56.09 -8.50
CA ASP A 410 -0.42 55.09 -7.72
C ASP A 410 -1.29 54.63 -6.54
N TYR A 411 -2.10 53.59 -6.74
CA TYR A 411 -3.03 53.09 -5.73
C TYR A 411 -2.29 52.19 -4.74
N THR A 412 -2.07 52.70 -3.53
CA THR A 412 -1.64 51.88 -2.39
C THR A 412 -2.86 51.34 -1.65
N PRO A 413 -3.11 50.01 -1.62
CA PRO A 413 -4.25 49.45 -0.89
C PRO A 413 -4.11 49.69 0.62
N PRO A 414 -5.22 49.89 1.35
CA PRO A 414 -5.18 50.19 2.78
C PRO A 414 -4.76 48.98 3.63
N SER A 415 -3.91 49.19 4.63
CA SER A 415 -3.52 48.18 5.65
C SER A 415 -4.60 47.94 6.72
N SER A 416 -5.89 48.04 6.37
CA SER A 416 -6.97 47.97 7.35
C SER A 416 -7.23 46.54 7.82
N GLY A 417 -7.31 46.36 9.14
CA GLY A 417 -7.54 45.05 9.78
C GLY A 417 -6.30 44.46 10.49
N GLY A 418 -5.19 45.20 10.54
CA GLY A 418 -3.93 44.71 11.10
C GLY A 418 -3.16 43.79 10.14
N LEU A 419 -3.55 43.81 8.86
CA LEU A 419 -2.99 43.01 7.77
C LEU A 419 -2.41 43.94 6.69
N ASP A 420 -1.24 43.59 6.16
CA ASP A 420 -0.50 44.38 5.17
C ASP A 420 -0.88 43.96 3.74
N TRP A 421 -2.06 44.41 3.32
CA TRP A 421 -2.59 44.19 1.98
C TRP A 421 -1.72 44.77 0.86
N ALA A 422 -0.90 45.79 1.16
CA ALA A 422 0.05 46.37 0.21
C ALA A 422 1.25 45.45 0.01
N ALA A 423 1.80 44.86 1.08
CA ALA A 423 2.88 43.89 0.98
C ALA A 423 2.45 42.59 0.28
N LEU A 424 1.20 42.16 0.46
CA LEU A 424 0.64 41.05 -0.32
C LEU A 424 0.52 41.40 -1.80
N ALA A 425 -0.09 42.53 -2.14
CA ALA A 425 -0.26 42.96 -3.54
C ALA A 425 1.08 43.14 -4.26
N ALA A 426 2.07 43.77 -3.61
CA ALA A 426 3.41 43.93 -4.15
C ALA A 426 4.10 42.58 -4.42
N CYS A 427 3.80 41.55 -3.64
CA CYS A 427 4.34 40.21 -3.86
C CYS A 427 3.66 39.46 -4.99
N GLU A 428 2.34 39.60 -5.10
CA GLU A 428 1.53 38.83 -6.06
C GLU A 428 1.60 39.42 -7.48
N SER A 429 1.55 40.74 -7.60
CA SER A 429 1.45 41.44 -8.89
C SER A 429 2.54 42.49 -9.11
N GLY A 430 3.39 42.74 -8.11
CA GLY A 430 4.22 43.95 -8.11
C GLY A 430 3.42 45.23 -7.83
N GLY A 431 2.15 45.11 -7.42
CA GLY A 431 1.24 46.24 -7.21
C GLY A 431 0.45 46.65 -8.46
N ASP A 432 0.55 45.90 -9.56
CA ASP A 432 -0.18 46.17 -10.81
C ASP A 432 -1.61 45.59 -10.75
N PRO A 433 -2.67 46.44 -10.76
CA PRO A 433 -4.06 45.98 -10.67
C PRO A 433 -4.62 45.40 -11.95
N ASP A 434 -3.96 45.64 -13.08
CA ASP A 434 -4.43 45.22 -14.40
C ASP A 434 -3.64 44.01 -14.92
N ILE A 435 -2.66 43.54 -14.14
CA ILE A 435 -1.80 42.43 -14.54
C ILE A 435 -2.61 41.17 -14.83
N VAL A 436 -2.17 40.47 -15.87
CA VAL A 436 -2.64 39.12 -16.19
C VAL A 436 -1.42 38.24 -16.27
N SER A 437 -1.44 37.11 -15.57
CA SER A 437 -0.34 36.16 -15.59
C SER A 437 -0.02 35.70 -17.02
N SER A 438 1.22 35.31 -17.27
CA SER A 438 1.68 34.89 -18.60
C SER A 438 0.91 33.70 -19.20
N ASN A 439 0.23 32.91 -18.35
CA ASN A 439 -0.64 31.81 -18.75
C ASN A 439 -2.14 32.19 -18.87
N GLY A 440 -2.50 33.44 -18.58
CA GLY A 440 -3.86 33.96 -18.64
C GLY A 440 -4.83 33.42 -17.59
N LEU A 441 -4.32 32.76 -16.54
CA LEU A 441 -5.15 32.09 -15.52
C LEU A 441 -5.40 32.94 -14.27
N TYR A 442 -4.53 33.91 -13.98
CA TYR A 442 -4.56 34.74 -12.79
C TYR A 442 -4.55 36.21 -13.18
N HIS A 443 -5.32 37.02 -12.44
CA HIS A 443 -5.61 38.40 -12.81
C HIS A 443 -5.58 39.32 -11.58
N GLY A 444 -5.08 40.53 -11.81
CA GLY A 444 -5.13 41.67 -10.91
C GLY A 444 -4.20 41.60 -9.70
N LEU A 445 -4.34 42.57 -8.78
CA LEU A 445 -3.47 42.86 -7.64
C LEU A 445 -3.09 41.62 -6.82
N TYR A 446 -4.04 40.70 -6.64
CA TYR A 446 -3.92 39.53 -5.77
C TYR A 446 -3.94 38.21 -6.55
N GLN A 447 -3.72 38.27 -7.87
CA GLN A 447 -3.61 37.10 -8.75
C GLN A 447 -4.79 36.13 -8.60
N PHE A 448 -6.02 36.66 -8.71
CA PHE A 448 -7.22 35.84 -8.60
C PHE A 448 -7.41 34.93 -9.83
N SER A 449 -7.82 33.70 -9.61
CA SER A 449 -8.50 32.93 -10.66
C SER A 449 -9.92 33.47 -10.86
N VAL A 450 -10.44 33.41 -12.09
CA VAL A 450 -11.82 33.86 -12.40
C VAL A 450 -12.87 33.08 -11.59
N SER A 451 -12.62 31.79 -11.30
CA SER A 451 -13.49 30.99 -10.44
C SER A 451 -13.49 31.48 -8.99
N THR A 452 -12.32 31.79 -8.43
CA THR A 452 -12.20 32.28 -7.06
C THR A 452 -12.82 33.67 -6.93
N TRP A 453 -12.58 34.55 -7.90
CA TRP A 453 -13.18 35.87 -8.00
C TRP A 453 -14.71 35.82 -7.94
N ARG A 454 -15.31 34.92 -8.72
CA ARG A 454 -16.77 34.69 -8.70
C ARG A 454 -17.26 34.12 -7.37
N SER A 455 -16.47 33.28 -6.71
CA SER A 455 -16.85 32.68 -5.43
C SER A 455 -16.99 33.73 -4.31
N VAL A 456 -16.24 34.84 -4.40
CA VAL A 456 -16.35 35.99 -3.49
C VAL A 456 -17.21 37.12 -4.06
N GLY A 457 -18.10 36.78 -5.01
CA GLY A 457 -19.12 37.69 -5.55
C GLY A 457 -18.65 38.64 -6.65
N GLY A 458 -17.45 38.44 -7.20
CA GLY A 458 -16.90 39.21 -8.31
C GLY A 458 -17.57 38.87 -9.64
N SER A 459 -17.71 39.87 -10.51
CA SER A 459 -18.17 39.69 -11.89
C SER A 459 -17.06 40.09 -12.86
N GLY A 460 -17.10 39.59 -14.11
CA GLY A 460 -16.04 39.86 -15.09
C GLY A 460 -14.68 39.23 -14.74
N LEU A 461 -13.59 39.84 -15.24
CA LEU A 461 -12.21 39.49 -14.87
C LEU A 461 -11.76 40.36 -13.67
N PRO A 462 -10.96 39.81 -12.74
CA PRO A 462 -10.43 40.57 -11.61
C PRO A 462 -9.65 41.83 -12.05
N SER A 463 -8.84 41.72 -13.10
CA SER A 463 -8.06 42.83 -13.67
C SER A 463 -8.89 43.87 -14.42
N GLN A 464 -10.22 43.78 -14.40
CA GLN A 464 -11.13 44.82 -14.91
C GLN A 464 -11.86 45.54 -13.76
N ALA A 465 -11.73 45.04 -12.54
CA ALA A 465 -12.33 45.64 -11.36
C ALA A 465 -11.36 46.66 -10.75
N SER A 466 -11.91 47.67 -10.08
CA SER A 466 -11.07 48.69 -9.45
C SER A 466 -10.13 48.06 -8.40
N PRO A 467 -8.94 48.63 -8.19
CA PRO A 467 -8.00 48.13 -7.18
C PRO A 467 -8.64 47.96 -5.79
N ALA A 468 -9.51 48.89 -5.39
CA ALA A 468 -10.27 48.82 -4.15
C ALA A 468 -11.27 47.66 -4.08
N GLU A 469 -11.94 47.34 -5.19
CA GLU A 469 -12.82 46.16 -5.25
C GLU A 469 -12.00 44.86 -5.17
N GLN A 470 -10.83 44.82 -5.81
CA GLN A 470 -9.93 43.68 -5.73
C GLN A 470 -9.46 43.44 -4.28
N THR A 471 -9.06 44.49 -3.56
CA THR A 471 -8.66 44.40 -2.14
C THR A 471 -9.82 43.98 -1.25
N MET A 472 -11.01 44.56 -1.44
CA MET A 472 -12.20 44.19 -0.67
C MET A 472 -12.52 42.70 -0.81
N ARG A 473 -12.43 42.16 -2.03
CA ARG A 473 -12.72 40.75 -2.29
C ARG A 473 -11.59 39.82 -1.82
N ALA A 474 -10.35 40.28 -1.85
CA ALA A 474 -9.22 39.58 -1.22
C ALA A 474 -9.43 39.47 0.30
N GLN A 475 -9.93 40.52 0.95
CA GLN A 475 -10.31 40.47 2.35
C GLN A 475 -11.44 39.47 2.62
N MET A 476 -12.50 39.48 1.81
CA MET A 476 -13.58 38.48 1.95
C MET A 476 -13.07 37.05 1.76
N LEU A 477 -12.16 36.82 0.81
CA LEU A 477 -11.55 35.51 0.60
C LEU A 477 -10.70 35.08 1.80
N TYR A 478 -9.92 36.01 2.34
CA TYR A 478 -9.08 35.77 3.51
C TYR A 478 -9.91 35.45 4.76
N ASP A 479 -10.98 36.20 5.01
CA ASP A 479 -11.86 35.95 6.15
C ASP A 479 -12.55 34.58 6.06
N ALA A 480 -12.82 34.10 4.83
CA ALA A 480 -13.47 32.80 4.59
C ALA A 480 -12.51 31.61 4.59
N ALA A 481 -11.28 31.77 4.09
CA ALA A 481 -10.37 30.66 3.79
C ALA A 481 -8.96 30.80 4.42
N GLY A 482 -8.69 31.91 5.11
CA GLY A 482 -7.41 32.24 5.70
C GLY A 482 -6.31 32.55 4.68
N PRO A 483 -5.04 32.69 5.13
CA PRO A 483 -3.90 33.07 4.28
C PRO A 483 -3.54 32.03 3.20
N GLY A 484 -4.07 30.80 3.29
CA GLY A 484 -3.71 29.69 2.41
C GLY A 484 -4.07 29.87 0.93
N GLN A 485 -4.82 30.92 0.58
CA GLN A 485 -5.11 31.29 -0.82
C GLN A 485 -3.92 31.97 -1.51
N TRP A 486 -2.97 32.49 -0.72
CA TRP A 486 -1.70 33.05 -1.19
C TRP A 486 -0.55 32.28 -0.55
N PRO A 487 -0.26 31.04 -0.99
CA PRO A 487 0.65 30.13 -0.30
C PRO A 487 2.11 30.62 -0.23
N VAL A 488 2.50 31.55 -1.11
CA VAL A 488 3.86 32.11 -1.14
C VAL A 488 3.89 33.52 -0.56
N CYS A 489 2.95 34.38 -0.94
CA CYS A 489 2.94 35.78 -0.52
C CYS A 489 2.09 36.07 0.72
N GLY A 490 1.21 35.16 1.13
CA GLY A 490 0.33 35.32 2.29
C GLY A 490 1.06 35.45 3.62
N SER A 491 2.35 35.12 3.70
CA SER A 491 3.19 35.39 4.86
C SER A 491 3.60 36.86 5.00
N ARG A 492 3.35 37.68 3.96
CA ARG A 492 3.59 39.13 3.97
C ARG A 492 2.34 39.91 4.38
N LEU A 493 1.21 39.22 4.58
CA LEU A 493 -0.06 39.78 4.98
C LEU A 493 -0.16 39.97 6.49
#